data_AF-A0A3P7MNG9-F1
#
_entry.id   AF-A0A3P7MNG9-F1
#
_cell.length_a   1.000
_cell.length_b   1.000
_cell.length_c   1.000
_cell.angle_alpha   90.00
_cell.angle_beta   90.00
_cell.angle_gamma   90.00
#
_symmetry.space_group_name_H-M   'P 1'
#
loop_
_entity.id
_entity.type
_entity.pdbx_description
1 polymer ?
#
loop_
_entity_poly.entity_id
_entity_poly.type
_entity_poly.pdbx_seq_one_letter_code
_entity_poly.pdbx_strand_id
1 'polypeptide(L)'
;MQEDDLMDEAKSLKAVSDELKANGCPLFGGKYCERLPQHIRDKAAELDKRLDSLLSGFPNFKSSIRMKEYDFSLKCNAVWSSDAVAYRCITCAYNPYCFRLAGHEGHDSNRFFSQAGGACDCGNADVLRESGFCYRHGPNARRPPAPSADIVSLNEFIIPKLFVRLFLFFRGWKRNYNLKNEHLSEETFSNQLVHRAHILIELIQELVDYGGPIRDLIIRILLDRGLYHDLTKRTSEDDIRVRFDSRNTDID
;
A
#
# COMPACT_ATOMS: atom_id res chain seq x y z
N MET A 1 -4.80 -19.92 -10.89
CA MET A 1 -5.44 -19.85 -9.56
C MET A 1 -6.82 -19.24 -9.72
N GLN A 2 -7.86 -19.99 -9.37
CA GLN A 2 -9.25 -19.50 -9.38
C GLN A 2 -9.45 -18.55 -8.19
N GLU A 3 -10.48 -17.71 -8.23
CA GLU A 3 -10.72 -16.68 -7.21
C GLU A 3 -10.96 -17.28 -5.81
N ASP A 4 -11.59 -18.45 -5.74
CA ASP A 4 -11.84 -19.18 -4.50
C ASP A 4 -10.53 -19.66 -3.84
N ASP A 5 -9.56 -20.14 -4.64
CA ASP A 5 -8.25 -20.56 -4.14
C ASP A 5 -7.50 -19.41 -3.45
N LEU A 6 -7.58 -18.20 -4.02
CA LEU A 6 -6.96 -16.99 -3.48
C LEU A 6 -7.62 -16.56 -2.16
N MET A 7 -8.95 -16.67 -2.08
CA MET A 7 -9.70 -16.33 -0.88
C MET A 7 -9.42 -17.33 0.25
N ASP A 8 -9.26 -18.61 -0.06
CA ASP A 8 -8.91 -19.62 0.95
C ASP A 8 -7.45 -19.50 1.40
N GLU A 9 -6.54 -19.15 0.50
CA GLU A 9 -5.17 -18.79 0.87
C GLU A 9 -5.14 -17.56 1.78
N ALA A 10 -5.94 -16.53 1.47
CA ALA A 10 -6.05 -15.34 2.31
C ALA A 10 -6.57 -15.65 3.73
N LYS A 11 -7.58 -16.50 3.84
CA LYS A 11 -8.10 -16.96 5.15
C LYS A 11 -7.04 -17.71 5.94
N SER A 12 -6.27 -18.57 5.28
CA SER A 12 -5.17 -19.32 5.89
C SER A 12 -4.08 -18.36 6.44
N LEU A 13 -3.65 -17.40 5.62
CA LEU A 13 -2.67 -16.38 6.02
C LEU A 13 -3.17 -15.52 7.20
N LYS A 14 -4.45 -15.16 7.19
CA LYS A 14 -5.08 -14.46 8.31
C LYS A 14 -5.07 -15.28 9.59
N ALA A 15 -5.48 -16.55 9.52
CA ALA A 15 -5.53 -17.40 10.71
C ALA A 15 -4.14 -17.55 11.35
N VAL A 16 -3.12 -17.78 10.54
CA VAL A 16 -1.73 -17.84 11.00
C VAL A 16 -1.28 -16.51 11.59
N SER A 17 -1.59 -15.39 10.94
CA SER A 17 -1.32 -14.04 11.44
C SER A 17 -1.90 -13.80 12.83
N ASP A 18 -3.19 -14.07 12.99
CA ASP A 18 -3.93 -13.80 14.22
C ASP A 18 -3.37 -14.63 15.38
N GLU A 19 -3.01 -15.89 15.11
CA GLU A 19 -2.35 -16.76 16.08
C GLU A 19 -0.95 -16.25 16.46
N LEU A 20 -0.14 -15.84 15.49
CA LEU A 20 1.17 -15.23 15.75
C LEU A 20 1.03 -13.98 16.61
N LYS A 21 0.05 -13.11 16.31
CA LYS A 21 -0.24 -11.89 17.08
C LYS A 21 -0.70 -12.21 18.51
N ALA A 22 -1.58 -13.19 18.68
CA ALA A 22 -2.07 -13.61 20.00
C ALA A 22 -0.94 -14.14 20.90
N ASN A 23 0.07 -14.78 20.31
CA ASN A 23 1.28 -15.23 21.01
C ASN A 23 2.33 -14.12 21.19
N GLY A 24 2.00 -12.87 20.82
CA GLY A 24 2.89 -11.73 20.87
C GLY A 24 4.11 -11.88 19.96
N CYS A 25 4.04 -12.65 18.87
CA CYS A 25 5.12 -12.77 17.90
C CYS A 25 5.48 -11.39 17.32
N PRO A 26 6.77 -11.02 17.24
CA PRO A 26 7.15 -9.78 16.58
C PRO A 26 6.78 -9.84 15.10
N LEU A 27 6.51 -8.68 14.49
CA LEU A 27 6.14 -8.57 13.08
C LEU A 27 7.24 -9.07 12.13
N PHE A 28 8.49 -9.15 12.61
CA PHE A 28 9.62 -9.69 11.85
C PHE A 28 10.56 -10.50 12.74
N GLY A 29 11.14 -11.55 12.14
CA GLY A 29 12.11 -12.41 12.79
C GLY A 29 11.53 -13.21 13.95
N GLY A 30 10.23 -13.53 13.88
CA GLY A 30 9.55 -14.42 14.83
C GLY A 30 10.22 -15.79 14.93
N LYS A 31 10.77 -16.30 13.81
CA LYS A 31 11.60 -17.52 13.74
C LYS A 31 12.73 -17.54 14.78
N TYR A 32 13.31 -16.38 15.09
CA TYR A 32 14.48 -16.25 15.96
C TYR A 32 14.12 -15.73 17.36
N CYS A 33 12.83 -15.58 17.66
CA CYS A 33 12.39 -14.99 18.91
C CYS A 33 12.36 -16.06 20.02
N GLU A 34 13.43 -16.14 20.83
CA GLU A 34 13.62 -17.20 21.85
C GLU A 34 12.51 -17.27 22.91
N ARG A 35 11.82 -16.16 23.16
CA ARG A 35 10.66 -16.11 24.07
C ARG A 35 9.42 -16.84 23.54
N LEU A 36 9.38 -17.19 22.26
CA LEU A 36 8.24 -17.86 21.64
C LEU A 36 8.40 -19.39 21.68
N PRO A 37 7.31 -20.15 21.86
CA PRO A 37 7.33 -21.59 21.69
C PRO A 37 7.83 -22.00 20.29
N GLN A 38 8.52 -23.15 20.18
CA GLN A 38 9.08 -23.64 18.91
C GLN A 38 8.04 -23.65 17.77
N HIS A 39 6.85 -24.19 18.02
CA HIS A 39 5.79 -24.26 17.00
C HIS A 39 5.34 -22.87 16.49
N ILE A 40 5.41 -21.82 17.32
CA ILE A 40 5.11 -20.43 16.91
C ILE A 40 6.26 -19.87 16.06
N ARG A 41 7.50 -20.18 16.41
CA ARG A 41 8.68 -19.81 15.60
C ARG A 41 8.65 -20.45 14.22
N ASP A 42 8.26 -21.72 14.14
CA ASP A 42 8.12 -22.45 12.88
C ASP A 42 6.99 -21.85 12.00
N LYS A 43 5.84 -21.52 12.61
CA LYS A 43 4.75 -20.81 11.91
C LYS A 43 5.19 -19.44 11.39
N ALA A 44 5.96 -18.69 12.18
CA ALA A 44 6.50 -17.41 11.75
C ALA A 44 7.48 -17.56 10.58
N ALA A 45 8.33 -18.60 10.62
CA ALA A 45 9.26 -18.92 9.55
C ALA A 45 8.54 -19.28 8.24
N GLU A 46 7.53 -20.15 8.33
CA GLU A 46 6.75 -20.58 7.17
C GLU A 46 5.99 -19.42 6.53
N LEU A 47 5.40 -18.57 7.37
CA LEU A 47 4.74 -17.37 6.87
C LEU A 47 5.73 -16.43 6.16
N ASP A 48 6.91 -16.18 6.76
CA ASP A 48 7.90 -15.31 6.14
C ASP A 48 8.37 -15.88 4.79
N LYS A 49 8.60 -17.20 4.69
CA LYS A 49 8.91 -17.91 3.44
C LYS A 49 7.80 -17.77 2.40
N ARG A 50 6.54 -17.92 2.82
CA ARG A 50 5.36 -17.77 1.95
C ARG A 50 5.28 -16.36 1.35
N LEU A 51 5.49 -15.34 2.18
CA LEU A 51 5.51 -13.93 1.75
C LEU A 51 6.67 -13.64 0.80
N ASP A 52 7.85 -14.21 1.06
CA ASP A 52 9.02 -14.03 0.18
C ASP A 52 8.77 -14.72 -1.19
N SER A 53 8.13 -15.89 -1.19
CA SER A 53 7.70 -16.55 -2.43
C SER A 53 6.69 -15.71 -3.21
N LEU A 54 5.73 -15.07 -2.54
CA LEU A 54 4.79 -14.16 -3.18
C LEU A 54 5.56 -13.00 -3.84
N LEU A 55 6.51 -12.38 -3.13
CA LEU A 55 7.36 -11.30 -3.64
C LEU A 55 8.21 -11.69 -4.85
N SER A 56 8.68 -12.95 -4.92
CA SER A 56 9.50 -13.43 -6.04
C SER A 56 8.74 -13.74 -7.33
N GLY A 57 7.40 -13.80 -7.27
CA GLY A 57 6.60 -14.31 -8.38
C GLY A 57 5.26 -13.62 -8.62
N PHE A 58 4.89 -12.59 -7.84
CA PHE A 58 3.55 -11.96 -7.78
C PHE A 58 2.85 -11.87 -9.14
N PRO A 59 2.02 -12.86 -9.53
CA PRO A 59 1.20 -12.78 -10.71
C PRO A 59 -0.20 -12.39 -10.23
N ASN A 60 -0.54 -11.11 -10.40
CA ASN A 60 -1.92 -10.60 -10.30
C ASN A 60 -2.63 -10.92 -8.98
N PHE A 61 -2.47 -10.05 -7.98
CA PHE A 61 -3.36 -9.99 -6.82
C PHE A 61 -4.79 -9.69 -7.32
N LYS A 62 -5.57 -10.71 -7.73
CA LYS A 62 -6.93 -10.53 -8.29
C LYS A 62 -7.94 -9.95 -7.29
N SER A 63 -7.64 -9.99 -5.99
CA SER A 63 -8.34 -9.26 -4.93
C SER A 63 -8.35 -7.74 -5.15
N SER A 64 -7.45 -7.22 -5.99
CA SER A 64 -7.46 -5.84 -6.49
C SER A 64 -8.73 -5.44 -7.23
N ILE A 65 -9.33 -6.37 -7.98
CA ILE A 65 -10.49 -6.10 -8.82
C ILE A 65 -11.71 -5.83 -7.93
N ARG A 66 -11.87 -6.58 -6.83
CA ARG A 66 -12.94 -6.35 -5.84
C ARG A 66 -12.67 -5.14 -4.97
N MET A 67 -11.41 -4.78 -4.71
CA MET A 67 -11.11 -3.60 -3.90
C MET A 67 -11.53 -2.29 -4.57
N LYS A 68 -11.46 -2.23 -5.90
CA LYS A 68 -11.98 -1.10 -6.69
C LYS A 68 -13.49 -0.88 -6.51
N GLU A 69 -14.25 -1.92 -6.17
CA GLU A 69 -15.69 -1.79 -5.85
C GLU A 69 -15.94 -1.04 -4.54
N TYR A 70 -14.92 -1.02 -3.66
CA TYR A 70 -14.92 -0.32 -2.38
C TYR A 70 -14.14 1.00 -2.43
N ASP A 71 -13.60 1.38 -3.60
CA ASP A 71 -12.86 2.63 -3.74
C ASP A 71 -13.76 3.82 -3.44
N PHE A 72 -13.30 4.62 -2.48
CA PHE A 72 -13.97 5.81 -2.04
C PHE A 72 -12.95 6.94 -1.86
N SER A 73 -13.33 8.16 -2.25
CA SER A 73 -12.57 9.36 -1.96
C SER A 73 -13.52 10.55 -1.74
N LEU A 74 -13.19 11.42 -0.79
CA LEU A 74 -13.92 12.67 -0.60
C LEU A 74 -13.64 13.69 -1.71
N LYS A 75 -12.43 13.68 -2.28
CA LYS A 75 -12.02 14.59 -3.36
C LYS A 75 -11.59 13.79 -4.58
N CYS A 76 -11.95 14.24 -5.78
CA CYS A 76 -11.60 13.52 -7.00
C CYS A 76 -10.10 13.61 -7.31
N ASN A 77 -9.56 14.84 -7.39
CA ASN A 77 -8.17 15.14 -7.71
C ASN A 77 -7.61 14.48 -8.98
N ALA A 78 -8.45 13.90 -9.85
CA ALA A 78 -8.02 13.27 -11.09
C ALA A 78 -7.29 14.31 -11.95
N VAL A 79 -6.01 14.04 -12.25
CA VAL A 79 -5.14 14.95 -12.99
C VAL A 79 -5.22 14.63 -14.48
N TRP A 80 -5.17 15.65 -15.32
CA TRP A 80 -5.06 15.53 -16.76
C TRP A 80 -3.94 16.39 -17.33
N SER A 81 -3.38 15.93 -18.43
CA SER A 81 -2.30 16.59 -19.18
C SER A 81 -2.81 17.80 -19.98
N SER A 82 -1.88 18.54 -20.59
CA SER A 82 -2.22 19.60 -21.55
C SER A 82 -3.10 19.09 -22.69
N ASP A 83 -3.88 20.00 -23.28
CA ASP A 83 -4.83 19.78 -24.37
C ASP A 83 -6.00 18.84 -24.05
N ALA A 84 -6.15 18.45 -22.77
CA ALA A 84 -7.34 17.78 -22.31
C ALA A 84 -8.56 18.71 -22.37
N VAL A 85 -9.72 18.12 -22.69
CA VAL A 85 -11.00 18.83 -22.69
C VAL A 85 -11.47 19.02 -21.25
N ALA A 86 -11.64 20.28 -20.84
CA ALA A 86 -12.15 20.65 -19.54
C ALA A 86 -13.49 21.40 -19.62
N TYR A 87 -14.26 21.32 -18.54
CA TYR A 87 -15.61 21.88 -18.42
C TYR A 87 -15.68 22.81 -17.20
N ARG A 88 -16.22 24.01 -17.41
CA ARG A 88 -16.49 25.08 -16.44
C ARG A 88 -17.99 25.26 -16.31
N CYS A 89 -18.62 24.77 -15.25
CA CYS A 89 -19.97 25.23 -14.94
C CYS A 89 -19.90 26.66 -14.38
N ILE A 90 -20.54 27.63 -15.03
CA ILE A 90 -20.60 29.02 -14.57
C ILE A 90 -21.56 29.14 -13.39
N THR A 91 -22.66 28.39 -13.42
CA THR A 91 -23.67 28.33 -12.35
C THR A 91 -23.12 27.72 -11.05
N CYS A 92 -22.25 26.71 -11.15
CA CYS A 92 -21.74 25.97 -9.99
C CYS A 92 -20.28 26.27 -9.64
N ALA A 93 -19.53 26.91 -10.54
CA ALA A 93 -18.09 27.16 -10.44
C ALA A 93 -17.21 25.88 -10.43
N TYR A 94 -17.21 25.13 -11.56
CA TYR A 94 -16.18 24.16 -12.08
C TYR A 94 -16.02 22.68 -11.66
N ASN A 95 -15.95 21.73 -12.65
CA ASN A 95 -14.77 20.91 -13.11
C ASN A 95 -15.21 19.67 -14.00
N PRO A 96 -14.38 19.04 -14.89
CA PRO A 96 -14.77 17.97 -15.80
C PRO A 96 -14.63 16.55 -15.22
N TYR A 97 -15.14 15.57 -15.99
CA TYR A 97 -15.50 14.18 -15.66
C TYR A 97 -16.64 14.03 -14.64
N CYS A 98 -16.51 14.67 -13.48
CA CYS A 98 -17.62 14.72 -12.52
C CYS A 98 -18.81 15.54 -13.04
N PHE A 99 -18.59 16.46 -14.00
CA PHE A 99 -19.65 17.31 -14.56
C PHE A 99 -20.91 16.55 -14.99
N ARG A 100 -20.76 15.47 -15.76
CA ARG A 100 -21.90 14.65 -16.21
C ARG A 100 -22.54 13.87 -15.06
N LEU A 101 -21.75 13.45 -14.07
CA LEU A 101 -22.21 12.69 -12.91
C LEU A 101 -22.81 13.58 -11.81
N ALA A 102 -22.60 14.89 -11.87
CA ALA A 102 -23.10 15.89 -10.94
C ALA A 102 -24.44 16.50 -11.37
N GLY A 103 -25.06 16.00 -12.44
CA GLY A 103 -26.41 16.40 -12.84
C GLY A 103 -26.52 17.87 -13.27
N HIS A 104 -25.54 18.38 -14.00
CA HIS A 104 -25.52 19.77 -14.50
C HIS A 104 -26.34 20.02 -15.77
N GLU A 105 -27.39 19.23 -16.01
CA GLU A 105 -28.29 19.46 -17.15
C GLU A 105 -29.01 20.81 -16.97
N GLY A 106 -28.94 21.68 -17.99
CA GLY A 106 -29.57 23.00 -17.97
C GLY A 106 -28.77 24.12 -17.29
N HIS A 107 -27.57 23.84 -16.78
CA HIS A 107 -26.69 24.89 -16.25
C HIS A 107 -25.81 25.53 -17.34
N ASP A 108 -25.47 26.80 -17.16
CA ASP A 108 -24.55 27.49 -18.07
C ASP A 108 -23.12 26.97 -17.88
N SER A 109 -22.47 26.57 -18.98
CA SER A 109 -21.15 25.96 -18.91
C SER A 109 -20.28 26.26 -20.13
N ASN A 110 -18.99 26.48 -19.88
CA ASN A 110 -17.97 26.65 -20.89
C ASN A 110 -17.13 25.37 -21.03
N ARG A 111 -16.85 24.98 -22.27
CA ARG A 111 -15.91 23.91 -22.62
C ARG A 111 -14.65 24.53 -23.20
N PHE A 112 -13.47 24.13 -22.73
CA PHE A 112 -12.18 24.65 -23.20
C PHE A 112 -11.11 23.57 -23.20
N PHE A 113 -10.04 23.79 -23.96
CA PHE A 113 -8.83 22.98 -23.92
C PHE A 113 -7.89 23.50 -22.84
N SER A 114 -7.44 22.63 -21.93
CA SER A 114 -6.51 23.06 -20.89
C SER A 114 -5.09 23.16 -21.44
N GLN A 115 -4.53 24.36 -21.54
CA GLN A 115 -3.17 24.56 -22.05
C GLN A 115 -2.08 24.04 -21.09
N ALA A 116 -2.34 23.98 -19.79
CA ALA A 116 -1.36 23.62 -18.77
C ALA A 116 -1.72 22.33 -17.99
N GLY A 117 -2.75 21.60 -18.42
CA GLY A 117 -3.30 20.49 -17.65
C GLY A 117 -4.18 20.96 -16.48
N GLY A 118 -4.44 20.09 -15.51
CA GLY A 118 -5.28 20.43 -14.35
C GLY A 118 -5.66 19.23 -13.52
N ALA A 119 -6.40 19.47 -12.44
CA ALA A 119 -6.92 18.42 -11.55
C ALA A 119 -8.41 18.62 -11.27
N CYS A 120 -9.13 17.54 -10.97
CA CYS A 120 -10.55 17.58 -10.64
C CYS A 120 -10.80 18.11 -9.21
N ASP A 121 -11.65 19.12 -9.08
CA ASP A 121 -11.99 19.85 -7.85
C ASP A 121 -13.24 19.29 -7.18
N CYS A 122 -13.86 18.26 -7.77
CA CYS A 122 -15.06 17.66 -7.23
C CYS A 122 -14.82 17.17 -5.79
N GLY A 123 -15.66 17.62 -4.86
CA GLY A 123 -15.54 17.34 -3.42
C GLY A 123 -14.67 18.33 -2.64
N ASN A 124 -14.10 19.36 -3.28
CA ASN A 124 -13.35 20.41 -2.62
C ASN A 124 -14.23 21.64 -2.32
N ALA A 125 -14.71 21.76 -1.08
CA ALA A 125 -15.61 22.85 -0.66
C ALA A 125 -14.95 24.23 -0.66
N ASP A 126 -13.62 24.30 -0.69
CA ASP A 126 -12.87 25.55 -0.75
C ASP A 126 -12.98 26.25 -2.11
N VAL A 127 -13.33 25.50 -3.17
CA VAL A 127 -13.36 25.99 -4.56
C VAL A 127 -14.69 25.74 -5.27
N LEU A 128 -15.47 24.74 -4.84
CA LEU A 128 -16.72 24.33 -5.48
C LEU A 128 -17.84 24.24 -4.42
N ARG A 129 -19.02 24.81 -4.73
CA ARG A 129 -20.19 24.66 -3.87
C ARG A 129 -20.58 23.19 -3.78
N GLU A 130 -21.11 22.74 -2.63
CA GLU A 130 -21.49 21.34 -2.44
C GLU A 130 -22.51 20.84 -3.48
N SER A 131 -23.38 21.73 -3.97
CA SER A 131 -24.34 21.45 -5.05
C SER A 131 -23.68 21.10 -6.39
N GLY A 132 -22.37 21.34 -6.53
CA GLY A 132 -21.57 20.97 -7.70
C GLY A 132 -20.83 19.65 -7.56
N PHE A 133 -20.91 18.99 -6.40
CA PHE A 133 -20.28 17.69 -6.21
C PHE A 133 -21.08 16.60 -6.90
N CYS A 134 -20.38 15.66 -7.55
CA CYS A 134 -21.04 14.46 -8.08
C CYS A 134 -21.40 13.50 -6.95
N TYR A 135 -22.26 12.52 -7.25
CA TYR A 135 -22.67 11.52 -6.26
C TYR A 135 -21.51 10.66 -5.72
N ARG A 136 -20.28 10.74 -6.27
CA ARG A 136 -19.11 9.97 -5.81
C ARG A 136 -18.19 10.74 -4.86
N HIS A 137 -18.26 12.07 -4.81
CA HIS A 137 -17.30 12.89 -4.06
C HIS A 137 -18.03 13.92 -3.18
N GLY A 138 -17.36 14.38 -2.14
CA GLY A 138 -17.92 15.30 -1.15
C GLY A 138 -18.70 14.62 -0.01
N PRO A 139 -19.29 15.42 0.90
CA PRO A 139 -19.95 14.91 2.10
C PRO A 139 -21.10 13.95 1.79
N ASN A 140 -21.91 14.30 0.78
CA ASN A 140 -23.12 13.57 0.37
C ASN A 140 -22.85 12.43 -0.63
N ALA A 141 -21.58 12.03 -0.81
CA ALA A 141 -21.22 10.95 -1.72
C ALA A 141 -21.85 9.61 -1.33
N ARG A 142 -22.36 8.87 -2.32
CA ARG A 142 -22.78 7.47 -2.20
C ARG A 142 -21.57 6.63 -1.84
N ARG A 143 -21.56 6.13 -0.61
CA ARG A 143 -20.50 5.25 -0.13
C ARG A 143 -20.68 3.85 -0.70
N PRO A 144 -19.59 3.18 -1.14
CA PRO A 144 -19.66 1.76 -1.41
C PRO A 144 -20.02 1.00 -0.12
N PRO A 145 -20.54 -0.23 -0.22
CA PRO A 145 -20.71 -1.08 0.95
C PRO A 145 -19.37 -1.25 1.69
N ALA A 146 -19.40 -1.55 2.98
CA ALA A 146 -18.17 -1.91 3.67
C ALA A 146 -17.62 -3.22 3.08
N PRO A 147 -16.30 -3.33 2.81
CA PRO A 147 -15.69 -4.59 2.41
C PRO A 147 -15.87 -5.65 3.50
N SER A 148 -15.93 -6.93 3.11
CA SER A 148 -16.02 -8.02 4.07
C SER A 148 -14.79 -8.09 4.97
N ALA A 149 -14.96 -8.59 6.19
CA ALA A 149 -13.87 -8.71 7.17
C ALA A 149 -12.67 -9.50 6.65
N ASP A 150 -12.89 -10.50 5.79
CA ASP A 150 -11.84 -11.33 5.18
C ASP A 150 -10.94 -10.51 4.25
N ILE A 151 -11.54 -9.66 3.41
CA ILE A 151 -10.83 -8.78 2.48
C ILE A 151 -10.02 -7.72 3.24
N VAL A 152 -10.59 -7.15 4.31
CA VAL A 152 -9.89 -6.15 5.14
C VAL A 152 -8.72 -6.78 5.88
N SER A 153 -8.94 -7.94 6.50
CA SER A 153 -7.95 -8.59 7.36
C SER A 153 -6.68 -9.04 6.62
N LEU A 154 -6.81 -9.50 5.37
CA LEU A 154 -5.64 -9.86 4.55
C LEU A 154 -4.73 -8.64 4.37
N ASN A 155 -5.32 -7.51 4.00
CA ASN A 155 -4.56 -6.28 3.75
C ASN A 155 -3.96 -5.74 5.05
N GLU A 156 -4.70 -5.77 6.16
CA GLU A 156 -4.21 -5.34 7.48
C GLU A 156 -3.02 -6.16 7.98
N PHE A 157 -2.70 -7.29 7.35
CA PHE A 157 -1.55 -8.10 7.71
C PHE A 157 -0.41 -8.05 6.69
N ILE A 158 -0.73 -8.24 5.42
CA ILE A 158 0.26 -8.26 4.35
C ILE A 158 0.90 -6.88 4.24
N ILE A 159 0.10 -5.82 4.20
CA ILE A 159 0.60 -4.46 3.95
C ILE A 159 1.58 -4.00 5.03
N PRO A 160 1.28 -4.11 6.35
CA PRO A 160 2.28 -3.75 7.36
C PRO A 160 3.55 -4.57 7.24
N LYS A 161 3.47 -5.87 6.92
CA LYS A 161 4.65 -6.71 6.72
C LYS A 161 5.48 -6.31 5.49
N LEU A 162 4.85 -5.82 4.42
CA LEU A 162 5.55 -5.23 3.28
C LEU A 162 6.32 -3.97 3.69
N PHE A 163 5.70 -3.07 4.46
CA PHE A 163 6.37 -1.87 4.99
C PHE A 163 7.50 -2.20 5.96
N VAL A 164 7.29 -3.17 6.84
CA VAL A 164 8.34 -3.67 7.74
C VAL A 164 9.50 -4.20 6.92
N ARG A 165 9.26 -5.10 5.94
CA ARG A 165 10.31 -5.61 5.05
C ARG A 165 11.07 -4.48 4.37
N LEU A 166 10.37 -3.50 3.80
CA LEU A 166 10.99 -2.34 3.16
C LEU A 166 11.87 -1.56 4.15
N PHE A 167 11.37 -1.28 5.35
CA PHE A 167 12.13 -0.59 6.38
C PHE A 167 13.39 -1.37 6.78
N LEU A 168 13.28 -2.68 7.05
CA LEU A 168 14.43 -3.51 7.40
C LEU A 168 15.39 -3.71 6.23
N PHE A 169 14.89 -3.61 5.00
CA PHE A 169 15.69 -3.72 3.79
C PHE A 169 16.69 -2.55 3.69
N PHE A 170 16.20 -1.33 3.91
CA PHE A 170 17.00 -0.10 3.93
C PHE A 170 17.74 0.13 5.27
N ARG A 171 17.32 -0.53 6.35
CA ARG A 171 18.01 -0.41 7.65
C ARG A 171 19.47 -0.87 7.54
N GLY A 172 20.34 -0.16 8.24
CA GLY A 172 21.77 -0.44 8.22
C GLY A 172 22.48 0.02 6.96
N TRP A 173 21.86 0.87 6.13
CA TRP A 173 22.47 1.47 4.93
C TRP A 173 23.90 1.95 5.19
N LYS A 174 24.11 2.82 6.20
CA LYS A 174 25.42 3.42 6.51
C LYS A 174 26.47 2.36 6.88
N ARG A 175 26.06 1.34 7.64
CA ARG A 175 26.93 0.23 8.02
C ARG A 175 27.27 -0.64 6.81
N ASN A 176 26.29 -1.00 5.99
CA ASN A 176 26.49 -1.83 4.79
C ASN A 176 27.33 -1.13 3.74
N TYR A 177 27.17 0.19 3.61
CA TYR A 177 28.03 1.03 2.78
C TYR A 177 29.48 1.00 3.27
N ASN A 178 29.71 1.24 4.57
CA ASN A 178 31.04 1.21 5.17
C ASN A 178 31.71 -0.18 5.13
N LEU A 179 30.94 -1.27 5.10
CA LEU A 179 31.47 -2.64 4.99
C LEU A 179 31.91 -3.01 3.58
N LYS A 180 31.47 -2.27 2.55
CA LYS A 180 31.98 -2.47 1.20
C LYS A 180 33.36 -1.83 1.08
N ASN A 181 34.38 -2.65 0.85
CA ASN A 181 35.76 -2.23 0.60
C ASN A 181 35.99 -1.65 -0.82
N GLU A 182 34.95 -1.11 -1.48
CA GLU A 182 35.01 -0.61 -2.86
C GLU A 182 34.80 0.90 -2.89
N HIS A 183 35.44 1.60 -3.85
CA HIS A 183 35.27 3.03 -4.15
C HIS A 183 33.88 3.41 -4.71
N LEU A 184 32.83 2.67 -4.37
CA LEU A 184 31.45 2.97 -4.75
C LEU A 184 31.02 4.29 -4.13
N SER A 185 30.44 5.19 -4.92
CA SER A 185 29.79 6.38 -4.37
C SER A 185 28.53 6.01 -3.59
N GLU A 186 28.14 6.86 -2.64
CA GLU A 186 26.88 6.73 -1.89
C GLU A 186 25.67 6.65 -2.82
N GLU A 187 25.70 7.38 -3.94
CA GLU A 187 24.67 7.39 -4.96
C GLU A 187 24.56 6.03 -5.66
N THR A 188 25.67 5.48 -6.15
CA THR A 188 25.65 4.17 -6.82
C THR A 188 25.21 3.06 -5.87
N PHE A 189 25.65 3.09 -4.62
CA PHE A 189 25.22 2.13 -3.61
C PHE A 189 23.71 2.24 -3.32
N SER A 190 23.19 3.46 -3.20
CA SER A 190 21.76 3.71 -3.00
C SER A 190 20.93 3.22 -4.17
N ASN A 191 21.36 3.49 -5.41
CA ASN A 191 20.67 3.02 -6.61
C ASN A 191 20.64 1.49 -6.69
N GLN A 192 21.73 0.80 -6.35
CA GLN A 192 21.75 -0.67 -6.28
C GLN A 192 20.78 -1.21 -5.23
N LEU A 193 20.67 -0.53 -4.08
CA LEU A 193 19.75 -0.92 -3.02
C LEU A 193 18.29 -0.70 -3.45
N VAL A 194 17.96 0.47 -3.99
CA VAL A 194 16.62 0.77 -4.50
C VAL A 194 16.22 -0.21 -5.60
N HIS A 195 17.12 -0.53 -6.53
CA HIS A 195 16.86 -1.51 -7.59
C HIS A 195 16.48 -2.89 -7.03
N ARG A 196 17.11 -3.33 -5.94
CA ARG A 196 16.75 -4.59 -5.25
C ARG A 196 15.43 -4.52 -4.51
N ALA A 197 15.02 -3.32 -4.05
CA ALA A 197 13.73 -3.10 -3.41
C ALA A 197 12.59 -2.82 -4.41
N HIS A 198 12.90 -2.70 -5.70
CA HIS A 198 11.98 -2.16 -6.70
C HIS A 198 10.65 -2.92 -6.77
N ILE A 199 10.68 -4.25 -6.79
CA ILE A 199 9.47 -5.10 -6.82
C ILE A 199 8.55 -4.80 -5.63
N LEU A 200 9.13 -4.60 -4.44
CA LEU A 200 8.36 -4.29 -3.24
C LEU A 200 7.75 -2.87 -3.29
N ILE A 201 8.49 -1.92 -3.86
CA ILE A 201 8.02 -0.54 -4.05
C ILE A 201 6.89 -0.51 -5.07
N GLU A 202 7.04 -1.18 -6.21
CA GLU A 202 5.99 -1.28 -7.24
C GLU A 202 4.72 -1.94 -6.70
N LEU A 203 4.86 -3.03 -5.93
CA LEU A 203 3.72 -3.68 -5.29
C LEU A 203 2.98 -2.72 -4.33
N ILE A 204 3.71 -1.96 -3.51
CA ILE A 204 3.10 -0.98 -2.61
C ILE A 204 2.40 0.13 -3.40
N GLN A 205 2.98 0.58 -4.51
CA GLN A 205 2.35 1.56 -5.41
C GLN A 205 1.07 1.00 -6.04
N GLU A 206 1.08 -0.24 -6.52
CA GLU A 206 -0.09 -0.90 -7.07
C GLU A 206 -1.21 -1.04 -6.02
N LEU A 207 -0.85 -1.35 -4.77
CA LEU A 207 -1.80 -1.43 -3.65
C LEU A 207 -2.47 -0.06 -3.38
N VAL A 208 -1.74 1.05 -3.48
CA VAL A 208 -2.30 2.40 -3.31
C VAL A 208 -3.37 2.70 -4.38
N ASP A 209 -3.21 2.15 -5.58
CA ASP A 209 -4.13 2.34 -6.70
C ASP A 209 -5.43 1.52 -6.56
N TYR A 210 -5.55 0.66 -5.55
CA TYR A 210 -6.76 -0.11 -5.27
C TYR A 210 -7.83 0.65 -4.49
N GLY A 211 -7.55 1.89 -4.09
CA GLY A 211 -8.56 2.84 -3.65
C GLY A 211 -8.56 3.17 -2.17
N GLY A 212 -9.58 3.93 -1.76
CA GLY A 212 -9.74 4.53 -0.43
C GLY A 212 -9.38 3.61 0.75
N PRO A 213 -10.00 2.43 0.88
CA PRO A 213 -9.75 1.53 2.01
C PRO A 213 -8.29 1.11 2.18
N ILE A 214 -7.59 0.82 1.07
CA ILE A 214 -6.18 0.45 1.11
C ILE A 214 -5.31 1.66 1.41
N ARG A 215 -5.61 2.83 0.82
CA ARG A 215 -4.91 4.08 1.12
C ARG A 215 -5.02 4.43 2.61
N ASP A 216 -6.20 4.33 3.20
CA ASP A 216 -6.42 4.61 4.63
C ASP A 216 -5.62 3.65 5.51
N LEU A 217 -5.57 2.36 5.14
CA LEU A 217 -4.74 1.38 5.83
C LEU A 217 -3.24 1.71 5.70
N ILE A 218 -2.75 2.02 4.50
CA ILE A 218 -1.36 2.41 4.26
C ILE A 218 -1.01 3.66 5.08
N ILE A 219 -1.90 4.66 5.11
CA ILE A 219 -1.74 5.87 5.93
C ILE A 219 -1.65 5.52 7.41
N ARG A 220 -2.52 4.64 7.92
CA ARG A 220 -2.47 4.17 9.32
C ARG A 220 -1.11 3.55 9.65
N ILE A 221 -0.59 2.69 8.77
CA ILE A 221 0.71 2.02 8.96
C ILE A 221 1.85 3.04 8.96
N LEU A 222 1.88 3.95 7.98
CA LEU A 222 2.90 4.99 7.85
C LEU A 222 2.90 5.97 9.04
N LEU A 223 1.77 6.11 9.73
CA LEU A 223 1.61 6.97 10.90
C LEU A 223 1.66 6.20 12.24
N ASP A 224 1.85 4.88 12.22
CA ASP A 224 1.85 4.05 13.43
C ASP A 224 3.15 4.22 14.23
N ARG A 225 3.11 5.14 15.20
CA ARG A 225 4.25 5.40 16.10
C ARG A 225 4.68 4.18 16.90
N GLY A 226 3.74 3.29 17.27
CA GLY A 226 4.03 2.08 18.04
C GLY A 226 4.83 1.10 17.20
N LEU A 227 4.39 0.88 15.95
CA LEU A 227 5.11 0.09 14.96
C LEU A 227 6.55 0.59 14.78
N TYR A 228 6.74 1.89 14.48
CA TYR A 228 8.09 2.42 14.27
C TYR A 228 8.97 2.36 15.51
N HIS A 229 8.39 2.58 16.70
CA HIS A 229 9.11 2.41 17.97
C HIS A 229 9.57 0.95 18.19
N ASP A 230 8.73 -0.03 17.84
CA ASP A 230 9.13 -1.44 17.96
C ASP A 230 10.18 -1.83 16.90
N LEU A 231 10.11 -1.24 15.70
CA LEU A 231 11.13 -1.44 14.66
C LEU A 231 12.49 -0.84 15.04
N THR A 232 12.55 0.20 15.86
CA THR A 232 13.81 0.81 16.32
C THR A 232 14.41 0.09 17.53
N LYS A 233 13.64 -0.72 18.27
CA LYS A 233 14.18 -1.59 19.34
C LYS A 233 15.13 -2.66 18.81
N ARG A 234 14.95 -3.11 17.57
CA ARG A 234 15.85 -4.05 16.90
C ARG A 234 17.10 -3.33 16.41
N THR A 235 18.27 -3.86 16.75
CA THR A 235 19.53 -3.34 16.22
C THR A 235 19.78 -3.87 14.81
N SER A 236 20.56 -3.14 14.01
CA SER A 236 21.02 -3.64 12.71
C SER A 236 21.81 -4.96 12.81
N GLU A 237 22.34 -5.29 13.98
CA GLU A 237 23.09 -6.53 14.24
C GLU A 237 22.16 -7.74 14.39
N ASP A 238 21.00 -7.54 15.02
CA ASP A 238 19.98 -8.57 15.20
C ASP A 238 19.40 -9.04 13.85
N ASP A 239 19.37 -8.16 12.85
CA ASP A 239 18.84 -8.51 11.51
C ASP A 239 19.88 -9.11 10.59
N ILE A 240 21.17 -8.84 10.85
CA ILE A 240 22.28 -9.44 10.12
C ILE A 240 22.35 -10.94 10.42
N ARG A 241 22.12 -11.35 11.68
CA ARG A 241 21.98 -12.77 12.05
C ARG A 241 20.92 -13.46 11.19
N VAL A 242 19.78 -12.80 10.99
CA VAL A 242 18.70 -13.28 10.12
C VAL A 242 19.14 -13.43 8.67
N ARG A 243 19.90 -12.46 8.11
CA ARG A 243 20.38 -12.48 6.70
C ARG A 243 21.55 -13.44 6.44
N PHE A 244 22.32 -13.80 7.46
CA PHE A 244 23.40 -14.80 7.34
C PHE A 244 22.87 -16.22 7.53
N ASP A 245 21.95 -16.44 8.47
CA ASP A 245 21.29 -17.74 8.62
C ASP A 245 20.42 -18.09 7.40
N SER A 246 19.76 -17.11 6.77
CA SER A 246 18.98 -17.34 5.54
C SER A 246 19.84 -17.65 4.31
N ARG A 247 21.13 -17.25 4.29
CA ARG A 247 22.06 -17.58 3.20
C ARG A 247 22.73 -18.94 3.37
N ASN A 248 22.73 -19.48 4.59
CA ASN A 248 23.24 -20.83 4.87
C ASN A 248 22.22 -21.94 4.61
N THR A 249 20.97 -21.60 4.26
CA THR A 249 19.93 -22.59 3.89
C THR A 249 19.74 -22.78 2.38
N ASP A 250 20.49 -22.04 1.55
CA ASP A 250 20.44 -22.13 0.08
C ASP A 250 21.68 -22.85 -0.52
N ILE A 251 22.32 -23.71 0.27
CA ILE A 251 23.33 -24.66 -0.23
C ILE A 251 22.84 -26.07 0.14
N ASP A 252 21.91 -26.56 -0.67
CA ASP A 252 21.81 -27.95 -1.15
C ASP A 252 20.90 -28.00 -2.38
#